data_AF-A0A8S4QZ69-F1
#
_entry.id   AF-A0A8S4QZ69-F1
#
_cell.length_a   1.000
_cell.length_b   1.000
_cell.length_c   1.000
_cell.angle_alpha   90.00
_cell.angle_beta   90.00
_cell.angle_gamma   90.00
#
_symmetry.space_group_name_H-M   'P 1'
#
loop_
_entity.id
_entity.type
_entity.pdbx_description
1 polymer ?
#
loop_
_entity_poly.entity_id
_entity_poly.type
_entity_poly.pdbx_seq_one_letter_code
_entity_poly.pdbx_strand_id
1 'polypeptide(L)'
;VYDRFELEKLEDKDKEKIDNEDEEEPIGVSPCGRFFKYDKEVGRGSFKTVYHGLDTQTGVAVAWCELLEKKLNKTERLRFREEADMLKKLQHPNIVRFYNYWEGTVAKKKNIVLITELMVSGTLKT
;
A
#
# COMPACT_ATOMS: atom_id res chain seq x y z
N VAL A 1 23.79 -3.54 36.16
CA VAL A 1 22.72 -2.54 36.37
C VAL A 1 23.16 -1.32 35.59
N TYR A 2 22.45 -0.95 34.53
CA TYR A 2 22.77 0.25 33.75
C TYR A 2 22.47 1.48 34.59
N ASP A 3 23.36 2.47 34.56
CA ASP A 3 23.14 3.74 35.26
C ASP A 3 22.07 4.57 34.53
N ARG A 4 21.40 5.45 35.26
CA ARG A 4 20.31 6.31 34.78
C ARG A 4 20.74 7.14 33.55
N PHE A 5 22.00 7.55 33.50
CA PHE A 5 22.56 8.30 32.37
C PHE A 5 22.71 7.45 31.09
N GLU A 6 22.93 6.13 31.20
CA GLU A 6 22.95 5.25 30.04
C GLU A 6 21.55 4.88 29.56
N LEU A 7 20.57 4.81 30.46
CA LEU A 7 19.17 4.62 30.13
C LEU A 7 18.60 5.83 29.36
N GLU A 8 18.90 7.06 29.80
CA GLU A 8 18.47 8.28 29.08
C GLU A 8 19.05 8.35 27.66
N LYS A 9 20.33 7.97 27.48
CA LYS A 9 20.94 7.90 26.14
C LYS A 9 20.33 6.83 25.24
N LEU A 10 19.85 5.72 25.79
CA LEU A 10 19.15 4.69 25.02
C LEU A 10 17.76 5.18 24.62
N GLU A 11 17.04 5.84 25.53
CA GLU A 11 15.73 6.45 25.25
C GLU A 11 15.82 7.58 24.21
N ASP A 12 16.83 8.44 24.29
CA ASP A 12 17.04 9.51 23.32
C ASP A 12 17.47 8.97 21.96
N LYS A 13 18.26 7.90 21.93
CA LYS A 13 18.68 7.22 20.69
C LYS A 13 17.54 6.42 20.05
N ASP A 14 16.61 5.90 20.84
CA ASP A 14 15.39 5.27 20.34
C ASP A 14 14.37 6.32 19.86
N LYS A 15 14.27 7.48 20.53
CA LYS A 15 13.47 8.63 20.05
C LYS A 15 14.03 9.23 18.75
N GLU A 16 15.35 9.43 18.64
CA GLU A 16 15.98 9.89 17.39
C GLU A 16 15.81 8.86 16.26
N LYS A 17 15.82 7.56 16.54
CA LYS A 17 15.53 6.54 15.52
C LYS A 17 14.07 6.55 15.07
N ILE A 18 13.13 6.82 15.97
CA ILE A 18 11.70 6.95 15.65
C ILE A 18 11.47 8.21 14.80
N ASP A 19 12.08 9.35 15.14
CA ASP A 19 11.91 10.60 14.38
C ASP A 19 12.60 10.58 12.99
N ASN A 20 13.64 9.76 12.77
CA ASN A 20 14.33 9.67 11.48
C ASN A 20 13.76 8.60 10.53
N GLU A 21 12.87 7.71 10.99
CA GLU A 21 12.22 6.69 10.12
C GLU A 21 11.05 7.25 9.29
N ASP A 22 10.57 8.47 9.60
CA ASP A 22 9.34 9.04 9.01
C ASP A 22 9.55 9.92 7.76
N GLU A 23 10.79 10.05 7.26
CA GLU A 23 11.08 10.75 5.98
C GLU A 23 11.48 9.77 4.85
N GLU A 24 10.84 8.60 4.75
CA GLU A 24 10.93 7.84 3.49
C GLU A 24 10.24 8.64 2.37
N GLU A 25 11.00 9.03 1.33
CA GLU A 25 10.40 9.69 0.17
C GLU A 25 9.50 8.71 -0.62
N PRO A 26 8.31 9.14 -1.06
CA PRO A 26 7.43 8.28 -1.83
C PRO A 26 8.03 8.00 -3.22
N ILE A 27 8.23 6.73 -3.55
CA ILE A 27 8.71 6.27 -4.87
C ILE A 27 7.60 6.25 -5.93
N GLY A 28 6.36 6.53 -5.54
CA GLY A 28 5.22 6.59 -6.45
C GLY A 28 4.06 7.38 -5.87
N VAL A 29 3.32 8.05 -6.74
CA VAL A 29 2.16 8.86 -6.37
C VAL A 29 0.99 8.49 -7.27
N SER A 30 -0.19 8.33 -6.68
CA SER A 30 -1.41 8.07 -7.45
C SER A 30 -1.74 9.24 -8.41
N PRO A 31 -2.46 9.00 -9.52
CA PRO A 31 -2.83 10.06 -10.46
C PRO A 31 -3.59 11.24 -9.84
N CYS A 32 -4.31 11.01 -8.75
CA CYS A 32 -5.03 12.05 -8.02
C CYS A 32 -4.20 12.73 -6.91
N GLY A 33 -2.92 12.38 -6.75
CA GLY A 33 -2.04 12.92 -5.72
C GLY A 33 -2.29 12.40 -4.30
N ARG A 34 -3.35 11.62 -4.05
CA ARG A 34 -3.78 11.22 -2.71
C ARG A 34 -2.96 10.09 -2.10
N PHE A 35 -2.66 9.05 -2.86
CA PHE A 35 -1.99 7.86 -2.33
C PHE A 35 -0.51 7.87 -2.70
N PHE A 36 0.34 7.62 -1.71
CA PHE A 36 1.77 7.45 -1.86
C PHE A 36 2.16 5.97 -1.82
N LYS A 37 3.20 5.61 -2.56
CA LYS A 37 3.86 4.31 -2.56
C LYS A 37 5.26 4.47 -1.97
N TYR A 38 5.63 3.58 -1.06
CA TYR A 38 6.99 3.49 -0.52
C TYR A 38 7.68 2.22 -1.02
N ASP A 39 9.02 2.20 -0.97
CA ASP A 39 9.83 1.05 -1.42
C ASP A 39 9.88 -0.07 -0.37
N LYS A 40 8.71 -0.41 0.18
CA LYS A 40 8.53 -1.41 1.22
C LYS A 40 7.54 -2.46 0.75
N GLU A 41 8.05 -3.55 0.20
CA GLU A 41 7.22 -4.69 -0.21
C GLU A 41 6.62 -5.37 1.03
N VAL A 42 5.29 -5.45 1.08
CA VAL A 42 4.51 -6.14 2.13
C VAL A 42 4.33 -7.60 1.78
N GLY A 43 4.23 -7.92 0.50
CA GLY A 43 4.15 -9.30 0.04
C GLY A 43 3.99 -9.43 -1.46
N ARG A 44 4.33 -10.61 -1.97
CA ARG A 44 4.31 -10.93 -3.39
C ARG A 44 3.68 -12.28 -3.63
N GLY A 45 2.75 -12.32 -4.57
CA GLY A 45 2.15 -13.54 -5.07
C GLY A 45 2.36 -13.68 -6.58
N SER A 46 1.78 -14.73 -7.16
CA SER A 46 1.83 -14.98 -8.61
C SER A 46 1.12 -13.91 -9.44
N PHE A 47 0.18 -13.17 -8.85
CA PHE A 47 -0.69 -12.22 -9.56
C PHE A 47 -0.43 -10.76 -9.22
N LYS A 48 0.22 -10.48 -8.08
CA LYS A 48 0.42 -9.10 -7.63
C LYS A 48 1.62 -8.98 -6.70
N THR A 49 2.20 -7.80 -6.69
CA THR A 49 3.11 -7.34 -5.63
C THR A 49 2.39 -6.26 -4.82
N VAL A 50 2.49 -6.34 -3.50
CA VAL A 50 1.86 -5.40 -2.56
C VAL A 50 2.96 -4.62 -1.88
N TYR A 51 2.85 -3.30 -1.93
CA TYR A 51 3.75 -2.36 -1.27
C TYR A 51 3.01 -1.61 -0.18
N HIS A 52 3.77 -1.11 0.79
CA HIS A 52 3.28 -0.14 1.75
C HIS A 52 2.94 1.17 1.03
N GLY A 53 1.84 1.79 1.44
CA GLY A 53 1.45 3.11 0.96
C GLY A 53 0.79 3.93 2.06
N LEU A 54 0.54 5.20 1.76
CA LEU A 54 -0.11 6.13 2.67
C LEU A 54 -1.25 6.85 1.96
N ASP A 55 -2.40 6.95 2.62
CA ASP A 55 -3.44 7.90 2.25
C ASP A 55 -3.13 9.26 2.88
N THR A 56 -2.65 10.19 2.07
CA THR A 56 -2.22 11.53 2.54
C THR A 56 -3.36 12.37 3.12
N GLN A 57 -4.63 12.04 2.81
CA GLN A 57 -5.76 12.80 3.35
C GLN A 57 -6.14 12.35 4.76
N THR A 58 -5.92 11.08 5.09
CA THR A 58 -6.33 10.51 6.39
C THR A 58 -5.14 10.16 7.28
N GLY A 59 -3.92 10.13 6.75
CA GLY A 59 -2.73 9.66 7.47
C GLY A 59 -2.71 8.14 7.71
N VAL A 60 -3.58 7.38 7.04
CA VAL A 60 -3.74 5.94 7.26
C VAL A 60 -2.92 5.16 6.25
N ALA A 61 -2.20 4.14 6.73
CA ALA A 61 -1.48 3.21 5.88
C ALA A 61 -2.42 2.41 4.97
N VAL A 62 -2.00 2.20 3.73
CA VAL A 62 -2.76 1.47 2.70
C VAL A 62 -1.89 0.41 2.02
N ALA A 63 -2.54 -0.57 1.41
CA ALA A 63 -1.87 -1.54 0.55
C ALA A 63 -1.88 -1.02 -0.89
N TRP A 64 -0.70 -0.72 -1.44
CA TRP A 64 -0.52 -0.41 -2.85
C TRP A 64 -0.26 -1.70 -3.63
N CYS A 65 -1.29 -2.22 -4.29
CA CYS A 65 -1.22 -3.48 -5.02
C CYS A 65 -0.96 -3.23 -6.51
N GLU A 66 0.18 -3.71 -7.01
CA GLU A 66 0.50 -3.70 -8.44
C GLU A 66 0.20 -5.08 -9.03
N LEU A 67 -0.73 -5.16 -9.99
CA LEU A 67 -1.06 -6.41 -10.65
C LEU A 67 0.00 -6.76 -11.68
N LEU A 68 0.52 -7.99 -11.60
CA LEU A 68 1.50 -8.51 -12.52
C LEU A 68 0.88 -8.70 -13.92
N GLU A 69 1.73 -8.46 -14.92
CA GLU A 69 1.41 -8.32 -16.33
C GLU A 69 0.51 -9.46 -16.88
N LYS A 70 -0.79 -9.17 -17.06
CA LYS A 70 -1.68 -9.91 -17.96
C LYS A 70 -2.16 -8.97 -19.05
N LYS A 71 -1.97 -9.36 -20.31
CA LYS A 71 -2.56 -8.64 -21.46
C LYS A 71 -4.08 -8.84 -21.44
N LEU A 72 -4.79 -8.03 -20.66
CA LEU A 72 -6.24 -8.02 -20.67
C LEU A 72 -6.73 -7.48 -22.02
N ASN A 73 -7.63 -8.22 -22.67
CA ASN A 73 -8.35 -7.74 -23.83
C ASN A 73 -9.39 -6.66 -23.44
N LYS A 74 -10.04 -6.05 -24.43
CA LYS A 74 -11.00 -4.95 -24.19
C LYS A 74 -12.17 -5.37 -23.28
N THR A 75 -12.69 -6.58 -23.44
CA THR A 75 -13.81 -7.12 -22.68
C THR A 75 -13.40 -7.43 -21.24
N GLU A 76 -12.25 -8.07 -21.03
CA GLU A 76 -11.71 -8.34 -19.69
C GLU A 76 -11.42 -7.05 -18.93
N ARG A 77 -10.90 -6.03 -19.61
CA ARG A 77 -10.68 -4.69 -19.03
C ARG A 77 -11.99 -3.99 -18.67
N LEU A 78 -13.06 -4.20 -19.44
CA LEU A 78 -14.37 -3.66 -19.09
C LEU A 78 -14.90 -4.32 -17.81
N ARG A 79 -14.91 -5.66 -17.76
CA ARG A 79 -15.35 -6.43 -16.58
C ARG A 79 -14.56 -6.06 -15.32
N PHE A 80 -13.24 -5.92 -15.46
CA PHE A 80 -12.38 -5.49 -14.37
C PHE A 80 -12.81 -4.12 -13.80
N ARG A 81 -13.09 -3.14 -14.67
CA ARG A 81 -13.52 -1.81 -14.24
C ARG A 81 -14.87 -1.84 -13.53
N GLU A 82 -15.83 -2.60 -14.08
CA GLU A 82 -17.15 -2.79 -13.46
C GLU A 82 -17.03 -3.41 -12.06
N GLU A 83 -16.24 -4.47 -11.91
CA GLU A 83 -15.96 -5.10 -10.61
C GLU A 83 -15.29 -4.14 -9.64
N ALA A 84 -14.26 -3.41 -10.09
CA ALA A 84 -13.53 -2.48 -9.24
C ALA A 84 -14.43 -1.30 -8.79
N ASP A 85 -15.31 -0.80 -9.65
CA ASP A 85 -16.26 0.26 -9.30
C ASP A 85 -17.38 -0.23 -8.38
N MET A 86 -17.74 -1.52 -8.44
CA MET A 86 -18.61 -2.14 -7.43
C MET A 86 -17.90 -2.22 -6.08
N LEU A 87 -16.66 -2.70 -6.04
CA LEU A 87 -15.88 -2.86 -4.81
C LEU A 87 -15.62 -1.52 -4.10
N LYS A 88 -15.44 -0.42 -4.84
CA LYS A 88 -15.33 0.94 -4.25
C LYS A 88 -16.51 1.33 -3.38
N LYS A 89 -17.70 0.85 -3.69
CA LYS A 89 -18.95 1.18 -2.98
C LYS A 89 -19.16 0.29 -1.76
N LEU A 90 -18.44 -0.82 -1.65
CA LEU A 90 -18.57 -1.75 -0.55
C LEU A 90 -17.80 -1.24 0.67
N GLN A 91 -18.52 -1.08 1.78
CA GLN A 91 -17.98 -0.70 3.07
C GLN A 91 -18.65 -1.56 4.15
N HIS A 92 -17.88 -2.45 4.74
CA HIS A 92 -18.35 -3.35 5.78
C HIS A 92 -17.18 -3.73 6.69
N PRO A 93 -17.35 -3.80 8.02
CA PRO A 93 -16.25 -4.04 8.96
C PRO A 93 -15.49 -5.35 8.72
N ASN A 94 -16.13 -6.36 8.14
CA ASN A 94 -15.53 -7.68 7.87
C ASN A 94 -15.07 -7.86 6.42
N ILE A 95 -15.02 -6.79 5.63
CA ILE A 95 -14.57 -6.84 4.23
C ILE A 95 -13.49 -5.77 4.06
N VAL A 96 -12.31 -6.18 3.59
CA VAL A 96 -11.17 -5.29 3.33
C VAL A 96 -11.63 -4.12 2.47
N ARG A 97 -11.41 -2.90 2.97
CA ARG A 97 -11.85 -1.69 2.26
C ARG A 97 -11.10 -1.51 0.94
N PHE A 98 -11.85 -1.34 -0.15
CA PHE A 98 -11.30 -0.98 -1.45
C PHE A 98 -11.47 0.52 -1.71
N TYR A 99 -10.36 1.26 -1.78
CA TYR A 99 -10.40 2.71 -1.91
C TYR A 99 -10.47 3.16 -3.36
N ASN A 100 -9.51 2.72 -4.18
CA ASN A 100 -9.41 3.17 -5.56
C ASN A 100 -8.62 2.22 -6.44
N TYR A 101 -8.66 2.46 -7.75
CA TYR A 101 -7.76 1.84 -8.72
C TYR A 101 -7.47 2.80 -9.87
N TRP A 102 -6.40 2.53 -10.60
CA TRP A 102 -6.15 3.14 -11.91
C TRP A 102 -5.29 2.21 -12.76
N GLU A 103 -5.27 2.51 -14.06
CA GLU A 103 -4.37 1.90 -15.01
C GLU A 103 -3.19 2.84 -15.24
N GLY A 104 -1.98 2.34 -15.07
CA GLY A 104 -0.74 3.07 -15.26
C GLY A 104 0.15 2.43 -16.31
N THR A 105 1.30 3.04 -16.53
CA THR A 105 2.39 2.44 -17.32
C THR A 105 3.66 2.47 -16.48
N VAL A 106 4.22 1.30 -16.19
CA VAL A 106 5.52 1.16 -15.51
C VAL A 106 6.48 0.52 -16.50
N ALA A 107 7.63 1.15 -16.75
CA ALA A 107 8.63 0.66 -17.71
C ALA A 107 8.04 0.29 -19.10
N LYS A 108 7.16 1.15 -19.65
CA LYS A 108 6.45 0.97 -20.93
C LYS A 108 5.45 -0.19 -20.98
N LYS A 109 5.17 -0.83 -19.84
CA LYS A 109 4.17 -1.90 -19.70
C LYS A 109 2.94 -1.39 -18.98
N LYS A 110 1.76 -1.78 -19.47
CA LYS A 110 0.49 -1.45 -18.80
C LYS A 110 0.42 -2.18 -17.47
N ASN A 111 0.14 -1.44 -16.41
CA ASN A 111 -0.02 -1.96 -15.06
C ASN A 111 -1.38 -1.49 -14.52
N ILE A 112 -1.99 -2.28 -13.63
CA ILE A 112 -3.18 -1.89 -12.89
C ILE A 112 -2.79 -1.81 -11.42
N VAL A 113 -3.05 -0.66 -10.81
CA VAL A 113 -2.82 -0.43 -9.39
C VAL A 113 -4.15 -0.42 -8.65
N LEU A 114 -4.19 -1.11 -7.51
CA LEU A 114 -5.32 -1.11 -6.57
C LEU A 114 -4.86 -0.56 -5.23
N ILE A 115 -5.70 0.26 -4.60
CA ILE A 115 -5.49 0.75 -3.24
C ILE A 115 -6.56 0.13 -2.34
N THR A 116 -6.09 -0.60 -1.34
CA THR A 116 -6.95 -1.21 -0.32
C THR A 116 -6.46 -0.89 1.08
N GLU A 117 -7.26 -1.21 2.07
CA GLU A 117 -6.80 -1.32 3.46
C GLU A 117 -5.60 -2.27 3.58
N LEU A 118 -4.66 -1.90 4.45
CA LEU A 118 -3.47 -2.67 4.73
C LEU A 118 -3.75 -3.67 5.86
N MET A 119 -3.64 -4.96 5.56
CA MET A 119 -3.81 -6.03 6.55
C MET A 119 -2.44 -6.49 7.07
N VAL A 120 -2.00 -5.96 8.21
CA VAL A 120 -0.66 -6.22 8.77
C VAL A 120 -0.45 -7.66 9.26
N SER A 121 -1.51 -8.35 9.69
CA SER A 121 -1.41 -9.73 10.21
C SER A 121 -1.48 -10.81 9.11
N GLY A 122 -1.53 -10.41 7.85
CA GLY A 122 -1.58 -11.34 6.72
C GLY A 122 -2.89 -12.15 6.63
N THR A 123 -2.78 -13.36 6.08
CA THR A 123 -3.93 -14.24 5.81
C THR A 123 -3.99 -15.39 6.82
N LEU A 124 -5.20 -15.74 7.26
CA LEU A 124 -5.43 -17.00 7.97
C LEU A 124 -5.16 -18.19 7.05
N LYS A 125 -4.13 -18.98 7.34
CA LYS A 125 -3.83 -20.21 6.60
C LYS A 125 -4.60 -21.37 7.21
N THR A 126 -5.39 -22.06 6.39
CA THR A 126 -6.08 -23.33 6.71
C THR A 126 -5.32 -24.51 6.15
#